data_AF-A0A5E4C3K4-F1
#
_entry.id   AF-A0A5E4C3K4-F1
#
_cell.length_a   1.000
_cell.length_b   1.000
_cell.length_c   1.000
_cell.angle_alpha   90.00
_cell.angle_beta   90.00
_cell.angle_gamma   90.00
#
_symmetry.space_group_name_H-M   'P 1'
#
loop_
_entity.id
_entity.type
_entity.pdbx_description
1 polymer ?
#
loop_
_entity_poly.entity_id
_entity_poly.type
_entity_poly.pdbx_seq_one_letter_code
_entity_poly.pdbx_strand_id
1 'polypeptide(L)'
;MERGRHLGSASESVGFHPRIEHDNTGLNASWYLDHVIVTDMKRPHLRYYFNCNNWLSKVEGDRQWCRDLLASFDPMDMPRGNKYEIKVYTGDVIGVGTDADVFINIFGEYGDT
;
A
#
# COMPACT_ATOMS: atom_id res chain seq x y z
N MET A 1 43.31 0.67 0.78
CA MET A 1 42.12 -0.17 1.09
C MET A 1 40.96 0.78 1.26
N GLU A 2 40.28 1.11 0.16
CA GLU A 2 39.15 2.05 0.17
C GLU A 2 37.92 1.35 0.75
N ARG A 3 37.34 1.92 1.80
CA ARG A 3 36.04 1.48 2.30
C ARG A 3 34.97 2.13 1.42
N GLY A 4 34.22 1.29 0.72
CA GLY A 4 33.15 1.68 -0.19
C GLY A 4 32.14 2.60 0.50
N ARG A 5 31.74 3.65 -0.23
CA ARG A 5 30.61 4.49 0.14
C ARG A 5 29.34 3.68 -0.07
N HIS A 6 28.58 3.46 1.00
CA HIS A 6 27.21 2.98 0.88
C HIS A 6 26.36 4.17 0.43
N LEU A 7 25.88 4.14 -0.81
CA LEU A 7 24.80 5.02 -1.25
C LEU A 7 23.51 4.41 -0.71
N GLY A 8 22.99 4.99 0.37
CA GLY A 8 21.61 4.75 0.76
C GLY A 8 20.71 5.35 -0.31
N SER A 9 19.80 4.54 -0.85
CA SER A 9 18.63 5.02 -1.57
C SER A 9 17.54 5.18 -0.52
N ALA A 10 17.25 6.41 -0.10
CA ALA A 10 15.98 6.71 0.51
C ALA A 10 15.01 6.93 -0.64
N SER A 11 14.10 5.97 -0.88
CA SER A 11 12.95 6.23 -1.72
C SER A 11 12.06 7.20 -0.95
N GLU A 12 12.12 8.49 -1.28
CA GLU A 12 11.12 9.45 -0.85
C GLU A 12 9.78 8.99 -1.42
N SER A 13 8.99 8.27 -0.63
CA SER A 13 7.59 8.03 -0.94
C SER A 13 6.88 9.37 -0.82
N VAL A 14 6.73 10.06 -1.95
CA VAL A 14 5.77 11.16 -2.10
C VAL A 14 4.43 10.64 -1.58
N GLY A 15 3.71 11.44 -0.78
CA GLY A 15 2.44 11.09 -0.11
C GLY A 15 1.25 10.80 -1.03
N PHE A 16 1.51 10.17 -2.17
CA PHE A 16 0.57 9.78 -3.19
C PHE A 16 0.41 8.26 -3.14
N HIS A 17 -0.69 7.83 -2.52
CA HIS A 17 -1.03 6.43 -2.28
C HIS A 17 -2.37 6.09 -2.97
N PRO A 18 -2.38 5.89 -4.30
CA PRO A 18 -3.62 5.63 -5.00
C PRO A 18 -4.19 4.26 -4.60
N ARG A 19 -5.50 4.23 -4.38
CA ARG A 19 -6.29 3.00 -4.38
C ARG A 19 -6.69 2.65 -5.81
N ILE A 20 -6.32 1.46 -6.26
CA ILE A 20 -6.76 0.88 -7.52
C ILE A 20 -7.81 -0.19 -7.21
N GLU A 21 -9.00 -0.06 -7.79
CA GLU A 21 -10.12 -0.97 -7.57
C GLU A 21 -11.02 -1.09 -8.80
N HIS A 22 -11.80 -2.17 -8.84
CA HIS A 22 -12.87 -2.36 -9.81
C HIS A 22 -14.15 -2.82 -9.09
N ASP A 23 -15.29 -2.60 -9.72
CA ASP A 23 -16.62 -2.93 -9.17
C ASP A 23 -16.97 -4.43 -9.26
N ASN A 24 -16.06 -5.24 -9.82
CA ASN A 24 -16.22 -6.67 -10.05
C ASN A 24 -17.45 -7.03 -10.90
N THR A 25 -17.89 -6.13 -11.78
CA THR A 25 -18.99 -6.39 -12.72
C THR A 25 -18.50 -7.05 -14.01
N GLY A 26 -19.43 -7.71 -14.71
CA GLY A 26 -19.15 -8.38 -15.99
C GLY A 26 -18.66 -9.83 -15.86
N LEU A 27 -18.54 -10.48 -17.02
CA LEU A 27 -17.95 -11.83 -17.10
C LEU A 27 -16.43 -11.72 -16.98
N ASN A 28 -15.82 -12.55 -16.14
CA ASN A 28 -14.37 -12.59 -15.92
C ASN A 28 -13.78 -11.26 -15.46
N ALA A 29 -14.35 -10.67 -14.40
CA ALA A 29 -13.87 -9.40 -13.83
C ALA A 29 -12.46 -9.45 -13.19
N SER A 30 -11.80 -10.60 -13.16
CA SER A 30 -10.46 -10.77 -12.58
C SER A 30 -9.39 -10.08 -13.42
N TRP A 31 -8.66 -9.13 -12.83
CA TRP A 31 -7.56 -8.43 -13.51
C TRP A 31 -6.24 -8.78 -12.86
N TYR A 32 -5.26 -9.23 -13.63
CA TYR A 32 -3.89 -9.26 -13.15
C TYR A 32 -3.26 -7.90 -13.37
N LEU A 33 -2.99 -7.17 -12.28
CA LEU A 33 -2.36 -5.86 -12.34
C LEU A 33 -0.85 -6.00 -12.07
N ASP A 34 -0.06 -5.76 -13.10
CA ASP A 34 1.40 -5.71 -13.00
C ASP A 34 1.85 -4.42 -12.30
N HIS A 35 1.63 -3.27 -12.94
CA HIS A 35 1.93 -1.96 -12.38
C HIS A 35 1.09 -0.83 -13.02
N VAL A 36 1.08 0.34 -12.38
CA VAL A 36 0.55 1.60 -12.94
C VAL A 36 1.71 2.58 -13.11
N ILE A 37 1.72 3.33 -14.21
CA ILE A 37 2.67 4.42 -14.45
C ILE A 37 1.90 5.74 -14.54
N VAL A 38 2.22 6.68 -13.66
CA VAL A 38 1.69 8.05 -13.72
C VAL A 38 2.80 8.99 -14.21
N THR A 39 2.53 9.74 -15.28
CA THR A 39 3.46 10.72 -15.85
C THR A 39 2.95 12.14 -15.57
N ASP A 40 3.80 13.01 -15.03
CA ASP A 40 3.47 14.44 -14.92
C ASP A 40 3.48 15.08 -16.31
N MET A 41 2.34 15.58 -16.76
CA MET A 41 2.21 16.20 -18.09
C MET A 41 2.98 17.52 -18.24
N LYS A 42 3.23 18.25 -17.15
CA LYS A 42 4.07 19.45 -17.14
C LYS A 42 5.56 19.10 -17.09
N ARG A 43 5.89 17.94 -16.51
CA ARG A 43 7.25 17.42 -16.35
C ARG A 43 7.33 15.98 -16.86
N PRO A 44 7.33 15.72 -18.19
CA PRO A 44 7.20 14.35 -18.72
C PRO A 44 8.32 13.36 -18.35
N HIS A 45 9.44 13.87 -17.84
CA HIS A 45 10.54 13.08 -17.28
C HIS A 45 10.24 12.55 -15.88
N LEU A 46 9.29 13.15 -15.17
CA LEU A 46 8.84 12.75 -13.85
C LEU A 46 7.75 11.69 -14.01
N ARG A 47 8.11 10.45 -13.66
CA ARG A 47 7.22 9.29 -13.68
C ARG A 47 7.18 8.66 -12.30
N TYR A 48 5.99 8.25 -11.90
CA TYR A 48 5.74 7.50 -10.68
C TYR A 48 5.28 6.10 -11.06
N TYR A 49 5.88 5.11 -10.40
CA TYR A 49 5.61 3.69 -10.59
C TYR A 49 4.85 3.16 -9.37
N PHE A 50 3.79 2.42 -9.63
CA PHE A 50 2.98 1.77 -8.61
C PHE A 50 2.95 0.28 -8.90
N ASN A 51 3.90 -0.45 -8.34
CA ASN A 51 4.08 -1.87 -8.59
C ASN A 51 3.08 -2.69 -7.76
N CYS A 52 2.32 -3.58 -8.42
CA CYS A 52 1.29 -4.40 -7.81
C CYS A 52 1.62 -5.90 -7.90
N ASN A 53 1.92 -6.39 -9.11
CA ASN A 53 2.26 -7.80 -9.41
C ASN A 53 1.28 -8.82 -8.80
N ASN A 54 -0.02 -8.51 -8.81
CA ASN A 54 -1.02 -9.35 -8.16
C ASN A 54 -2.39 -9.26 -8.83
N TRP A 55 -3.24 -10.25 -8.54
CA TRP A 55 -4.62 -10.26 -8.97
C TRP A 55 -5.44 -9.24 -8.17
N LEU A 56 -6.26 -8.47 -8.91
CA LEU A 56 -7.45 -7.79 -8.43
C LEU A 56 -8.63 -8.67 -8.79
N SER A 57 -9.08 -9.51 -7.85
CA SER A 57 -10.10 -10.51 -8.10
C SER A 57 -10.74 -10.98 -6.80
N LYS A 58 -12.00 -11.41 -6.85
CA LYS A 58 -12.66 -12.15 -5.75
C LYS A 58 -12.34 -13.65 -5.73
N VAL A 59 -11.82 -14.19 -6.83
CA VAL A 59 -11.65 -15.64 -7.02
C VAL A 59 -10.21 -16.06 -7.26
N GLU A 60 -9.39 -15.18 -7.85
CA GLU A 60 -7.96 -15.40 -8.08
C GLU A 60 -7.10 -14.79 -6.97
N GLY A 61 -5.84 -15.24 -6.87
CA GLY A 61 -4.84 -14.66 -5.96
C GLY A 61 -5.26 -14.70 -4.48
N ASP A 62 -5.09 -13.58 -3.78
CA ASP A 62 -5.47 -13.41 -2.38
C ASP A 62 -6.93 -12.93 -2.19
N ARG A 63 -7.72 -12.95 -3.27
CA ARG A 63 -9.14 -12.60 -3.27
C ARG A 63 -9.45 -11.15 -2.89
N GLN A 64 -8.50 -10.24 -3.09
CA GLN A 64 -8.72 -8.80 -2.98
C GLN A 64 -8.91 -8.18 -4.35
N TRP A 65 -9.97 -7.38 -4.54
CA TRP A 65 -10.27 -6.65 -5.78
C TRP A 65 -9.88 -5.16 -5.74
N CYS A 66 -9.19 -4.76 -4.66
CA CYS A 66 -8.66 -3.41 -4.48
C CYS A 66 -7.26 -3.46 -3.87
N ARG A 67 -6.44 -2.43 -4.13
CA ARG A 67 -5.09 -2.25 -3.57
C ARG A 67 -4.76 -0.79 -3.36
N ASP A 68 -4.18 -0.49 -2.21
CA ASP A 68 -3.45 0.76 -2.00
C ASP A 68 -1.99 0.53 -2.42
N LEU A 69 -1.49 1.36 -3.35
CA LEU A 69 -0.14 1.24 -3.89
C LEU A 69 0.71 2.41 -3.45
N LEU A 70 1.97 2.15 -3.13
CA LEU A 70 2.93 3.19 -2.78
C LEU A 70 3.66 3.66 -4.06
N ALA A 71 3.78 4.98 -4.21
CA ALA A 71 4.55 5.56 -5.31
C ALA A 71 6.04 5.24 -5.15
N SER A 72 6.70 4.92 -6.27
CA SER A 72 8.16 4.90 -6.37
C SER A 72 8.65 5.64 -7.61
N PHE A 73 9.86 6.18 -7.54
CA PHE A 73 10.57 6.73 -8.69
C PHE A 73 11.39 5.66 -9.43
N ASP A 74 11.60 4.50 -8.81
CA ASP A 74 12.31 3.37 -9.41
C ASP A 74 11.28 2.36 -9.97
N PRO A 75 11.32 2.05 -11.28
CA PRO A 75 10.43 1.07 -11.89
C PRO A 75 10.50 -0.33 -11.27
N MET A 76 11.63 -0.68 -10.64
CA MET A 76 11.87 -2.01 -10.07
C MET A 76 11.60 -2.08 -8.57
N ASP A 77 11.33 -0.95 -7.93
CA ASP A 77 11.06 -0.91 -6.50
C ASP A 77 9.68 -1.52 -6.21
N MET A 78 9.64 -2.54 -5.38
CA MET A 78 8.41 -3.16 -4.91
C MET A 78 8.22 -2.76 -3.44
N PRO A 79 7.71 -1.54 -3.18
CA PRO A 79 7.55 -1.05 -1.83
C PRO A 79 6.59 -1.97 -1.09
N ARG A 80 7.12 -2.64 -0.05
CA ARG A 80 6.31 -3.52 0.79
C ARG A 80 5.51 -2.61 1.71
N GLY A 81 4.19 -2.73 1.66
CA GLY A 81 3.32 -2.03 2.60
C GLY A 81 3.75 -2.28 4.05
N ASN A 82 3.57 -1.28 4.90
CA ASN A 82 3.91 -1.39 6.31
C ASN A 82 3.03 -2.48 6.96
N LYS A 83 3.66 -3.48 7.59
CA LYS A 83 2.94 -4.54 8.29
C LYS A 83 2.89 -4.22 9.78
N TYR A 84 1.69 -3.94 10.29
CA TYR A 84 1.45 -3.70 11.71
C TYR A 84 0.81 -4.93 12.36
N GLU A 85 1.33 -5.35 13.52
CA GLU A 85 0.66 -6.29 14.41
C GLU A 85 0.08 -5.51 15.58
N ILE A 86 -1.25 -5.47 15.69
CA ILE A 86 -1.95 -4.76 16.77
C ILE A 86 -2.55 -5.79 17.72
N LYS A 87 -2.14 -5.77 18.99
CA LYS A 87 -2.70 -6.61 20.04
C LYS A 87 -3.40 -5.72 21.06
N VAL A 88 -4.70 -5.95 21.25
CA VAL A 88 -5.54 -5.21 22.20
C VAL A 88 -5.88 -6.14 23.37
N TYR A 89 -5.68 -5.65 24.59
CA TYR A 89 -5.97 -6.39 25.82
C TYR A 89 -6.94 -5.58 26.68
N THR A 90 -8.04 -6.21 27.09
CA THR A 90 -8.99 -5.64 28.06
C THR A 90 -8.78 -6.30 29.43
N GLY A 91 -9.32 -5.67 30.49
CA GLY A 91 -9.25 -6.23 31.84
C GLY A 91 -10.00 -7.55 31.97
N ASP A 92 -9.70 -8.30 33.03
CA ASP A 92 -10.28 -9.61 33.36
C ASP A 92 -11.32 -9.55 34.49
N VAL A 93 -11.78 -8.34 34.84
CA VAL A 93 -12.79 -8.10 35.88
C VAL A 93 -14.19 -8.04 35.29
N ILE A 94 -15.20 -8.48 36.04
CA ILE A 94 -16.61 -8.40 35.63
C ILE A 94 -16.98 -6.95 35.31
N GLY A 95 -17.59 -6.72 34.14
CA GLY A 95 -18.12 -5.41 33.74
C GLY A 95 -17.14 -4.50 32.99
N VAL A 96 -15.94 -4.97 32.63
CA VAL A 96 -14.93 -4.19 31.88
C VAL A 96 -15.06 -4.28 30.35
N GLY A 97 -16.18 -4.83 29.87
CA GLY A 97 -16.53 -4.79 28.44
C GLY A 97 -16.99 -3.40 28.01
N THR A 98 -16.91 -3.11 26.71
CA THR A 98 -17.46 -1.90 26.11
C THR A 98 -18.35 -2.28 24.92
N ASP A 99 -19.41 -1.51 24.70
CA ASP A 99 -20.28 -1.54 23.54
C ASP A 99 -20.01 -0.37 22.57
N ALA A 100 -18.94 0.39 22.81
CA ALA A 100 -18.54 1.50 21.97
C ALA A 100 -17.85 1.02 20.69
N ASP A 101 -18.01 1.81 19.61
CA ASP A 101 -17.20 1.67 18.41
C ASP A 101 -15.76 2.13 18.72
N VAL A 102 -14.79 1.26 18.43
CA VAL A 102 -13.36 1.51 18.69
C VAL A 102 -12.61 1.64 17.37
N PHE A 103 -11.83 2.70 17.23
CA PHE A 103 -11.02 3.00 16.04
C PHE A 103 -9.55 3.15 16.43
N ILE A 104 -8.63 2.80 15.52
CA ILE A 104 -7.19 2.99 15.67
C ILE A 104 -6.72 3.80 14.47
N ASN A 105 -6.09 4.95 14.74
CA ASN A 105 -5.40 5.74 13.73
C ASN A 105 -3.89 5.63 13.95
N ILE A 106 -3.16 5.19 12.93
CA ILE A 106 -1.71 5.07 12.91
C ILE A 106 -1.14 6.24 12.13
N PHE A 107 -0.24 7.01 12.75
CA PHE A 107 0.46 8.12 12.10
C PHE A 107 1.88 7.73 11.77
N GLY A 108 2.32 8.03 10.56
CA GLY A 108 3.71 7.91 10.10
C GLY A 108 4.17 9.18 9.37
N GLU A 109 5.47 9.26 9.12
CA GLU A 109 6.09 10.37 8.35
C GLU A 109 5.43 10.57 6.97
N TYR A 110 4.83 9.51 6.42
CA TYR A 110 4.25 9.47 5.08
C TYR A 110 2.71 9.45 5.08
N GLY A 111 2.05 9.69 6.22
CA GLY A 111 0.58 9.80 6.30
C GLY A 111 -0.04 9.03 7.46
N ASP A 112 -1.37 9.03 7.51
CA ASP A 112 -2.19 8.34 8.51
C ASP A 112 -3.08 7.25 7.90
N THR A 113 -3.44 6.25 8.69
CA THR A 113 -4.34 5.13 8.33
C THR A 113 -5.13 4.66 9.53
#